data_AF-A0A960X4A6-F1
#
_entry.id   AF-A0A960X4A6-F1
#
_cell.length_a   1.000
_cell.length_b   1.000
_cell.length_c   1.000
_cell.angle_alpha   90.00
_cell.angle_beta   90.00
_cell.angle_gamma   90.00
#
_symmetry.space_group_name_H-M   'P 1'
#
loop_
_entity.id
_entity.type
_entity.pdbx_description
1 polymer ?
#
loop_
_entity_poly.entity_id
_entity_poly.type
_entity_poly.pdbx_seq_one_letter_code
_entity_poly.pdbx_strand_id
1 'polypeptide(L)'
;DTGNNITMCEEPYAVIEALAPYAVSCHLKDIAVQLTEDGFLISEVPFGTGMLDLKRIVRTLAKANTAIDFHVEMATRDPLAVPCRTDAYWAVFSERREADLQRTLAMVAANPPKQPPPTVAELSAERILADEEKNNHACLQWAVQ
;
A
#
# COMPACT_ATOMS: atom_id res chain seq x y z
N ASP A 1 -6.79 -2.00 -6.21
CA ASP A 1 -6.08 -1.53 -5.03
C ASP A 1 -4.60 -1.75 -5.25
N THR A 2 -3.78 -0.71 -5.06
CA THR A 2 -2.35 -0.73 -5.38
C THR A 2 -1.46 -1.26 -4.26
N GLY A 3 -1.99 -1.48 -3.04
CA GLY A 3 -1.21 -1.88 -1.87
C GLY A 3 -1.56 -3.23 -1.27
N ASN A 4 -2.80 -3.73 -1.45
CA ASN A 4 -3.27 -4.92 -0.73
C ASN A 4 -2.46 -6.18 -1.02
N ASN A 5 -2.03 -6.39 -2.26
CA ASN A 5 -1.29 -7.59 -2.65
C ASN A 5 0.09 -7.71 -1.98
N ILE A 6 0.65 -6.60 -1.49
CA ILE A 6 1.89 -6.61 -0.70
C ILE A 6 1.67 -7.35 0.61
N THR A 7 0.48 -7.23 1.20
CA THR A 7 0.10 -7.99 2.41
C THR A 7 -0.04 -9.49 2.15
N MET A 8 -0.07 -9.92 0.88
CA MET A 8 -0.08 -11.32 0.44
C MET A 8 1.31 -11.81 -0.01
N CYS A 9 2.35 -11.02 0.27
CA CYS A 9 3.73 -11.19 -0.18
C CYS A 9 3.90 -11.21 -1.71
N GLU A 10 3.05 -10.51 -2.45
CA GLU A 10 3.20 -10.39 -3.91
C GLU A 10 3.99 -9.14 -4.29
N GLU A 11 4.72 -9.18 -5.41
CA GLU A 11 5.42 -8.01 -5.92
C GLU A 11 4.40 -7.04 -6.55
N PRO A 12 4.30 -5.78 -6.07
CA PRO A 12 3.21 -4.88 -6.45
C PRO A 12 3.13 -4.60 -7.94
N TYR A 13 4.26 -4.34 -8.59
CA TYR A 13 4.25 -3.96 -9.99
C TYR A 13 3.96 -5.14 -10.92
N ALA A 14 4.42 -6.34 -10.58
CA ALA A 14 4.12 -7.56 -11.32
C ALA A 14 2.62 -7.86 -11.33
N VAL A 15 1.94 -7.71 -10.18
CA VAL A 15 0.48 -7.87 -10.10
C VAL A 15 -0.24 -6.80 -10.91
N ILE A 16 0.17 -5.53 -10.76
CA ILE A 16 -0.44 -4.41 -11.49
C ILE A 16 -0.30 -4.59 -13.00
N GLU A 17 0.89 -4.98 -13.48
CA GLU A 17 1.15 -5.19 -14.91
C GLU A 17 0.39 -6.40 -15.46
N ALA A 18 0.31 -7.50 -14.70
CA ALA A 18 -0.44 -8.68 -15.10
C ALA A 18 -1.95 -8.41 -15.19
N LEU A 19 -2.49 -7.60 -14.29
CA LEU A 19 -3.92 -7.30 -14.21
C LEU A 19 -4.36 -6.07 -15.03
N ALA A 20 -3.42 -5.23 -15.48
CA ALA A 20 -3.73 -3.99 -16.19
C ALA A 20 -4.70 -4.17 -17.38
N PRO A 21 -4.60 -5.22 -18.23
CA PRO A 21 -5.54 -5.43 -19.34
C PRO A 21 -6.99 -5.69 -18.90
N TYR A 22 -7.21 -6.07 -17.64
CA TYR A 22 -8.51 -6.43 -17.08
C TYR A 22 -9.04 -5.38 -16.08
N ALA A 23 -8.27 -4.30 -15.83
CA ALA A 23 -8.61 -3.31 -14.82
C ALA A 23 -9.74 -2.38 -15.30
N VAL A 24 -10.85 -2.40 -14.56
CA VAL A 24 -12.02 -1.53 -14.81
C VAL A 24 -11.95 -0.24 -13.99
N SER A 25 -11.53 -0.35 -12.74
CA SER A 25 -11.28 0.78 -11.84
C SER A 25 -10.11 0.46 -10.92
N CYS A 26 -9.51 1.49 -10.33
CA CYS A 26 -8.39 1.35 -9.43
C CYS A 26 -8.57 2.24 -8.19
N HIS A 27 -8.66 1.61 -7.02
CA HIS A 27 -8.35 2.31 -5.78
C HIS A 27 -6.84 2.54 -5.71
N LEU A 28 -6.44 3.81 -5.75
CA LEU A 28 -5.07 4.27 -5.72
C LEU A 28 -4.71 4.62 -4.27
N LYS A 29 -3.67 3.98 -3.75
CA LYS A 29 -3.08 4.25 -2.44
C LYS A 29 -1.57 4.27 -2.52
N ASP A 30 -0.95 5.11 -1.71
CA ASP A 30 0.47 5.02 -1.39
C ASP A 30 0.64 4.40 0.00
N ILE A 31 1.79 3.81 0.25
CA ILE A 31 2.01 3.02 1.46
C ILE A 31 3.41 3.25 2.02
N ALA A 32 3.47 3.34 3.35
CA ALA A 32 4.68 3.17 4.12
C ALA A 32 4.75 1.72 4.60
N VAL A 33 5.96 1.16 4.59
CA VAL A 33 6.24 -0.18 5.14
C VAL A 33 7.39 -0.09 6.13
N GLN A 34 7.36 -0.91 7.18
CA GLN A 34 8.42 -0.97 8.18
C GLN A 34 8.62 -2.40 8.66
N LEU A 35 9.86 -2.91 8.65
CA LEU A 35 10.14 -4.26 9.16
C LEU A 35 9.79 -4.41 10.65
N THR A 36 9.35 -5.60 11.01
CA THR A 36 9.15 -6.08 12.38
C THR A 36 9.78 -7.46 12.55
N GLU A 37 9.81 -7.96 13.79
CA GLU A 37 10.30 -9.31 14.09
C GLU A 37 9.49 -10.40 13.35
N ASP A 38 8.17 -10.26 13.33
CA ASP A 38 7.25 -11.23 12.71
C ASP A 38 6.95 -10.96 11.22
N GLY A 39 7.47 -9.86 10.65
CA GLY A 39 7.23 -9.50 9.26
C GLY A 39 7.42 -8.02 9.00
N PHE A 40 6.33 -7.30 8.75
CA PHE A 40 6.36 -5.85 8.57
C PHE A 40 5.02 -5.19 8.93
N LEU A 41 5.08 -3.89 9.19
CA LEU A 41 3.95 -2.98 9.25
C LEU A 41 3.68 -2.39 7.87
N ILE A 42 2.41 -2.18 7.55
CA ILE A 42 1.95 -1.45 6.37
C ILE A 42 0.93 -0.39 6.78
N SER A 43 1.03 0.81 6.21
CA SER A 43 0.12 1.91 6.48
C SER A 43 -0.08 2.75 5.23
N GLU A 44 -1.33 3.11 4.93
CA GLU A 44 -1.65 4.12 3.93
C GLU A 44 -1.03 5.47 4.33
N VAL A 45 -0.41 6.15 3.37
CA VAL A 45 0.18 7.48 3.56
C VAL A 45 -0.20 8.41 2.41
N PRO A 46 -0.13 9.74 2.60
CA PRO A 46 -0.43 10.68 1.53
C PRO A 46 0.39 10.40 0.27
N PHE A 47 -0.22 10.57 -0.90
CA PHE A 47 0.41 10.23 -2.18
C PHE A 47 1.77 10.90 -2.38
N GLY A 48 2.75 10.12 -2.82
CA GLY A 48 4.13 10.56 -3.07
C GLY A 48 5.02 10.56 -1.83
N THR A 49 4.49 10.16 -0.67
CA THR A 49 5.25 10.06 0.58
C THR A 49 5.65 8.63 0.92
N GLY A 50 4.98 7.63 0.31
CA GLY A 50 5.26 6.21 0.49
C GLY A 50 6.29 5.65 -0.49
N MET A 51 6.29 4.32 -0.63
CA MET A 51 7.26 3.58 -1.45
C MET A 51 6.79 3.30 -2.87
N LEU A 52 5.51 3.50 -3.20
CA LEU A 52 4.99 3.15 -4.52
C LEU A 52 5.26 4.26 -5.54
N ASP A 53 5.73 3.88 -6.73
CA ASP A 53 5.77 4.76 -7.90
C ASP A 53 4.36 4.86 -8.49
N LEU A 54 3.53 5.70 -7.86
CA LEU A 54 2.16 5.93 -8.29
C LEU A 54 2.08 6.43 -9.74
N LYS A 55 3.07 7.20 -10.21
CA LYS A 55 3.09 7.68 -11.59
C LYS A 55 3.30 6.52 -12.58
N ARG A 56 4.16 5.54 -12.27
CA ARG A 56 4.28 4.30 -13.05
C ARG A 56 2.96 3.55 -13.06
N ILE A 57 2.33 3.37 -11.90
CA ILE A 57 1.08 2.62 -11.78
C ILE A 57 -0.02 3.26 -12.64
N VAL A 58 -0.24 4.57 -12.49
CA VAL A 58 -1.24 5.31 -13.28
C VAL A 58 -0.95 5.20 -14.77
N ARG A 59 0.32 5.38 -15.20
CA ARG A 59 0.70 5.23 -16.62
C ARG A 59 0.42 3.82 -17.15
N THR A 60 0.76 2.78 -16.39
CA THR A 60 0.54 1.38 -16.79
C THR A 60 -0.95 1.10 -16.99
N LEU A 61 -1.77 1.50 -16.02
CA LEU A 61 -3.21 1.24 -16.04
C LEU A 61 -3.92 2.08 -17.11
N ALA A 62 -3.63 3.37 -17.21
CA ALA A 62 -4.24 4.26 -18.21
C ALA A 62 -3.84 3.88 -19.66
N LYS A 63 -2.66 3.28 -19.85
CA LYS A 63 -2.25 2.73 -21.15
C LYS A 63 -3.07 1.49 -21.53
N ALA A 64 -3.41 0.65 -20.56
CA ALA A 64 -4.19 -0.57 -20.80
C ALA A 64 -5.69 -0.28 -20.97
N ASN A 65 -6.22 0.68 -20.20
CA ASN A 65 -7.60 1.14 -20.29
C ASN A 65 -7.65 2.67 -20.14
N THR A 66 -7.88 3.38 -21.24
CA THR A 66 -7.94 4.86 -21.26
C THR A 66 -9.18 5.43 -20.57
N ALA A 67 -10.17 4.59 -20.25
CA ALA A 67 -11.40 4.96 -19.55
C ALA A 67 -11.40 4.50 -18.08
N ILE A 68 -10.26 4.06 -17.54
CA ILE A 68 -10.17 3.59 -16.16
C ILE A 68 -10.42 4.74 -15.17
N ASP A 69 -11.24 4.47 -14.16
CA ASP A 69 -11.47 5.39 -13.05
C ASP A 69 -10.48 5.13 -11.92
N PHE A 70 -9.85 6.20 -11.43
CA PHE A 70 -8.99 6.17 -10.24
C PHE A 70 -9.72 6.77 -9.04
N HIS A 71 -9.77 6.01 -7.95
CA HIS A 71 -10.37 6.43 -6.69
C HIS A 71 -9.26 6.63 -5.66
N VAL A 72 -9.24 7.79 -5.00
CA VAL A 72 -8.34 8.01 -3.85
C VAL A 72 -8.74 7.05 -2.74
N GLU A 73 -7.81 6.24 -2.27
CA GLU A 73 -7.98 5.45 -1.06
C GLU A 73 -6.90 5.87 -0.05
N MET A 74 -7.32 6.59 0.98
CA MET A 74 -6.46 7.09 2.05
C MET A 74 -7.12 6.84 3.40
N ALA A 75 -6.53 5.94 4.18
CA ALA A 75 -7.01 5.60 5.52
C ALA A 75 -6.09 6.23 6.58
N THR A 76 -6.64 7.01 7.51
CA THR A 76 -5.90 7.53 8.66
C THR A 76 -6.13 6.61 9.85
N ARG A 77 -5.18 5.71 10.08
CA ARG A 77 -5.31 4.64 11.08
C ARG A 77 -3.94 4.15 11.51
N ASP A 78 -3.92 3.34 12.57
CA ASP A 78 -2.71 2.62 12.98
C ASP A 78 -2.23 1.68 11.88
N PRO A 79 -0.90 1.44 11.77
CA PRO A 79 -0.35 0.51 10.80
C PRO A 79 -0.86 -0.90 11.07
N LEU A 80 -1.14 -1.64 9.99
CA LEU A 80 -1.45 -3.07 10.10
C LEU A 80 -0.17 -3.88 10.19
N ALA A 81 -0.17 -4.88 11.06
CA ALA A 81 0.83 -5.92 11.06
C ALA A 81 0.56 -6.95 9.96
N VAL A 82 1.59 -7.26 9.18
CA VAL A 82 1.65 -8.39 8.25
C VAL A 82 2.66 -9.40 8.81
N PRO A 83 2.21 -10.37 9.64
CA PRO A 83 3.09 -11.29 10.36
C PRO A 83 3.54 -12.46 9.48
N CYS A 84 4.05 -12.15 8.28
CA CYS A 84 4.38 -13.09 7.22
C CYS A 84 5.55 -14.04 7.52
N ARG A 85 6.26 -13.89 8.64
CA ARG A 85 7.24 -14.87 9.13
C ARG A 85 6.61 -15.98 9.99
N THR A 86 5.37 -15.79 10.43
CA THR A 86 4.66 -16.74 11.30
C THR A 86 3.90 -17.79 10.50
N ASP A 87 3.77 -19.00 11.02
CA ASP A 87 2.99 -20.06 10.37
C ASP A 87 1.49 -19.75 10.33
N ALA A 88 0.97 -18.99 11.31
CA ALA A 88 -0.43 -18.59 11.38
C ALA A 88 -0.86 -17.74 10.17
N TYR A 89 0.00 -16.84 9.70
CA TYR A 89 -0.24 -16.08 8.48
C TYR A 89 -0.40 -16.99 7.25
N TRP A 90 0.40 -18.06 7.16
CA TRP A 90 0.39 -18.97 6.01
C TRP A 90 -0.74 -20.00 6.03
N ALA A 91 -1.45 -20.15 7.16
CA ALA A 91 -2.49 -21.18 7.33
C ALA A 91 -3.68 -21.06 6.35
N VAL A 92 -3.91 -19.88 5.78
CA VAL A 92 -4.99 -19.62 4.82
C VAL A 92 -4.57 -19.77 3.35
N PHE A 93 -3.28 -19.97 3.09
CA PHE A 93 -2.75 -20.17 1.75
C PHE A 93 -2.58 -21.67 1.47
N SER A 94 -2.82 -22.08 0.22
CA SER A 94 -2.63 -23.47 -0.19
C SER A 94 -1.17 -23.94 -0.10
N GLU A 95 -0.24 -23.01 -0.23
CA GLU A 95 1.19 -23.25 -0.12
C GLU A 95 1.92 -22.02 0.43
N ARG A 96 3.04 -22.27 1.12
CA ARG A 96 3.96 -21.22 1.55
C ARG A 96 4.91 -20.86 0.40
N ARG A 97 4.82 -19.62 -0.07
CA ARG A 97 5.66 -19.11 -1.17
C ARG A 97 6.91 -18.42 -0.61
N GLU A 98 7.89 -19.21 -0.21
CA GLU A 98 9.09 -18.69 0.48
C GLU A 98 9.89 -17.68 -0.38
N ALA A 99 10.01 -17.93 -1.69
CA ALA A 99 10.69 -17.00 -2.60
C ALA A 99 9.98 -15.64 -2.67
N ASP A 100 8.65 -15.63 -2.62
CA ASP A 100 7.84 -14.41 -2.62
C ASP A 100 8.01 -13.66 -1.30
N LEU A 101 7.93 -14.38 -0.18
CA LEU A 101 8.21 -13.82 1.15
C LEU A 101 9.57 -13.13 1.21
N GLN A 102 10.64 -13.80 0.78
CA GLN A 102 11.99 -13.23 0.82
C GLN A 102 12.11 -11.98 -0.06
N ARG A 103 11.48 -11.99 -1.25
CA ARG A 103 11.43 -10.81 -2.12
C ARG A 103 10.68 -9.65 -1.48
N THR A 104 9.52 -9.90 -0.87
CA THR A 104 8.75 -8.86 -0.16
C THR A 104 9.54 -8.29 1.00
N LEU A 105 10.17 -9.12 1.82
CA LEU A 105 10.97 -8.64 2.95
C LEU A 105 12.20 -7.83 2.49
N ALA A 106 12.85 -8.23 1.41
CA ALA A 106 13.93 -7.45 0.80
C ALA A 106 13.43 -6.10 0.25
N MET A 107 12.26 -6.08 -0.41
CA MET A 107 11.62 -4.85 -0.88
C MET A 107 11.29 -3.91 0.29
N VAL A 108 10.71 -4.42 1.37
CA VAL A 108 10.41 -3.63 2.57
C VAL A 108 11.69 -3.07 3.18
N ALA A 109 12.74 -3.88 3.31
CA ALA A 109 14.04 -3.45 3.82
C ALA A 109 14.68 -2.35 2.96
N ALA A 110 14.50 -2.42 1.64
CA ALA A 110 15.05 -1.46 0.69
C ALA A 110 14.26 -0.14 0.63
N ASN A 111 13.05 -0.10 1.19
CA ASN A 111 12.18 1.07 1.19
C ASN A 111 11.79 1.49 2.62
N PRO A 112 12.75 1.84 3.49
CA PRO A 112 12.44 2.33 4.82
C PRO A 112 11.59 3.61 4.72
N PRO A 113 10.61 3.78 5.61
CA PRO A 113 9.69 4.89 5.50
C PRO A 113 10.43 6.18 5.92
N LYS A 114 10.12 7.29 5.25
CA LYS A 114 10.78 8.60 5.51
C LYS A 114 10.50 9.12 6.92
N GLN A 115 9.37 8.71 7.48
CA GLN A 115 8.94 8.94 8.85
C GLN A 115 8.33 7.62 9.36
N PRO A 116 8.29 7.38 10.68
CA PRO A 116 7.56 6.24 11.23
C PRO A 116 6.12 6.20 10.68
N PRO A 117 5.56 5.01 10.40
CA PRO A 117 4.16 4.86 10.03
C PRO A 117 3.26 5.59 11.04
N PRO A 118 2.24 6.33 10.57
CA PRO A 118 1.39 7.13 11.44
C PRO A 118 0.61 6.24 12.41
N THR A 119 0.43 6.69 13.65
CA THR A 119 -0.43 6.05 14.64
C THR A 119 -1.52 7.00 15.10
N VAL A 120 -2.68 6.45 15.44
CA VAL A 120 -3.87 7.19 15.87
C VAL A 120 -4.40 6.76 17.24
N ALA A 121 -3.91 5.64 17.80
CA ALA A 121 -4.41 5.05 19.05
C ALA A 121 -4.55 6.04 20.22
N GLU A 122 -3.65 7.02 20.30
CA GLU A 122 -3.59 8.01 21.40
C GLU A 122 -4.21 9.37 21.02
N LEU A 123 -4.85 9.49 19.86
CA LEU A 123 -5.45 10.72 19.37
C LEU A 123 -6.94 10.80 19.69
N SER A 124 -7.46 12.03 19.85
CA SER A 124 -8.91 12.24 19.94
C SER A 124 -9.58 12.00 18.58
N ALA A 125 -10.86 11.64 18.59
CA ALA A 125 -11.65 11.49 17.37
C ALA A 125 -11.65 12.76 16.49
N GLU A 126 -11.70 13.95 17.11
CA GLU A 126 -11.60 15.23 16.41
C GLU A 126 -10.27 15.39 15.69
N ARG A 127 -9.18 14.94 16.32
CA ARG A 127 -7.86 14.99 15.71
C ARG A 127 -7.73 13.99 14.57
N ILE A 128 -8.27 12.77 14.73
CA ILE A 128 -8.29 11.76 13.68
C ILE A 128 -9.03 12.30 12.45
N LEU A 129 -10.22 12.87 12.64
CA LEU A 129 -11.01 13.46 11.55
C LEU A 129 -10.27 14.60 10.84
N ALA A 130 -9.61 15.48 11.60
CA ALA A 130 -8.82 16.57 11.03
C ALA A 130 -7.62 16.04 10.20
N ASP A 131 -6.96 14.98 10.67
CA ASP A 131 -5.86 14.35 9.95
C ASP A 131 -6.37 13.56 8.71
N GLU A 132 -7.54 12.92 8.78
CA GLU A 132 -8.25 12.32 7.62
C GLU A 132 -8.52 13.35 6.52
N GLU A 133 -9.15 14.46 6.86
CA GLU A 133 -9.46 15.53 5.90
C GLU A 133 -8.17 16.05 5.24
N LYS A 134 -7.14 16.33 6.05
CA LYS A 134 -5.84 16.80 5.58
C LYS A 134 -5.18 15.80 4.65
N ASN A 135 -5.18 14.51 4.98
CA ASN A 135 -4.57 13.46 4.19
C ASN A 135 -5.30 13.28 2.85
N ASN A 136 -6.64 13.27 2.85
CA ASN A 136 -7.44 13.21 1.62
C ASN A 136 -7.18 14.41 0.70
N HIS A 137 -7.15 15.63 1.26
CA HIS A 137 -6.81 16.83 0.51
C HIS A 137 -5.41 16.76 -0.12
N ALA A 138 -4.41 16.26 0.62
CA ALA A 138 -3.07 16.09 0.09
C ALA A 138 -3.04 15.10 -1.10
N CYS A 139 -3.76 13.98 -1.01
CA CYS A 139 -3.88 13.01 -2.11
C CYS A 139 -4.54 13.60 -3.35
N LEU A 140 -5.65 14.34 -3.17
CA LEU A 140 -6.36 15.00 -4.27
C LEU A 140 -5.49 16.08 -4.93
N GLN A 141 -4.76 16.87 -4.14
CA GLN A 141 -3.82 17.88 -4.65
C GLN A 141 -2.65 17.26 -5.41
N TRP A 142 -2.17 16.09 -4.99
CA TRP A 142 -1.15 15.34 -5.71
C TRP A 142 -1.69 14.82 -7.05
N ALA A 143 -2.94 14.33 -7.08
CA ALA A 143 -3.54 13.68 -8.26
C ALA A 143 -3.79 14.63 -9.45
N VAL A 144 -3.84 15.94 -9.22
CA VAL A 144 -4.07 16.96 -10.26
C VAL A 144 -2.77 17.59 -10.81
N GLN A 145 -1.60 17.12 -10.38
CA GLN A 145 -0.27 17.58 -10.84
C GLN A 145 0.28 16.75 -12.00
#